data_AF-A0A5P8E9G7-F1
#
_entry.id   AF-A0A5P8E9G7-F1
#
_cell.length_a   1.000
_cell.length_b   1.000
_cell.length_c   1.000
_cell.angle_alpha   90.00
_cell.angle_beta   90.00
_cell.angle_gamma   90.00
#
_symmetry.space_group_name_H-M   'P 1'
#
loop_
_entity.id
_entity.type
_entity.pdbx_description
1 polymer ?
#
loop_
_entity_poly.entity_id
_entity_poly.type
_entity_poly.pdbx_seq_one_letter_code
_entity_poly.pdbx_strand_id
1 'polypeptide(L)'
;MSSILVNLHNDIFFSPQKTQRIEFFDKNYYIIQEYKKTSIMTIEKQLLELYKTTTYQKLNAYYGQNTVFNILGVERSENRHSAFLAWLFNPASTHGLKEIPLRKFLALVATQAVDNEKCYYHQVREHLITGNFTLQVESVETEQSIIGLADGKTDDFSGVVEKNAKGQFKKDSKNRFDIWMLLHITFVDEREEERHWYLPVVVENKIYSAEGNANDKEKAQTVRYHRAVNILKNIVCPKTNYIQPLLVFLTPSDSRKPKHNAFIHLTYQDMLDHVIQPCTFLSATQGTSVDVRVLLEGYVRNLSRPSNKDGETVKDYSILAIADSENDDLKEIFRSDAFQTALCAIYPKEAKSLLETDFHEVEEQQTMLEQFWNVNEDLFKIVLYNQFKDDEEKMKSVQRIVKISNRDNTRYLVGIEHGKWLNVNGKPASKSEASFLIFKAFCEKWHQEHPNEKLTIDILRNEFSIDLNSYYHNRWLSFLFYDFNDEVTVDVKGNKHYGTEICKENNDWDFYWDDAHKLPYMKGDVRNVKMWRKNDFDNLKEKAKDIGFIVISTADLNE
;
A
#
# COMPACT_ATOMS: atom_id res chain seq x y z
N MET A 1 27.47 13.59 -54.63
CA MET A 1 28.44 12.98 -55.57
C MET A 1 29.65 12.60 -54.75
N SER A 2 29.74 11.33 -54.36
CA SER A 2 30.69 10.35 -54.92
C SER A 2 32.06 10.49 -54.24
N SER A 3 32.39 9.62 -53.27
CA SER A 3 33.08 8.33 -53.48
C SER A 3 34.60 8.51 -53.29
N ILE A 4 35.33 7.72 -52.49
CA ILE A 4 35.80 6.37 -52.83
C ILE A 4 36.54 5.76 -51.61
N LEU A 5 36.28 4.47 -51.39
CA LEU A 5 37.01 3.48 -50.57
C LEU A 5 38.46 3.25 -51.01
N VAL A 6 39.32 2.69 -50.14
CA VAL A 6 40.09 1.45 -50.41
C VAL A 6 40.76 0.93 -49.12
N ASN A 7 40.51 -0.34 -48.86
CA ASN A 7 41.16 -1.25 -47.90
C ASN A 7 42.59 -1.64 -48.34
N LEU A 8 43.46 -2.08 -47.42
CA LEU A 8 44.01 -3.46 -47.43
C LEU A 8 45.01 -3.74 -46.28
N HIS A 9 44.95 -5.01 -45.86
CA HIS A 9 45.67 -5.74 -44.81
C HIS A 9 47.19 -5.85 -44.98
N ASN A 10 47.93 -6.08 -43.87
CA ASN A 10 48.74 -7.30 -43.62
C ASN A 10 49.51 -7.25 -42.27
N ASP A 11 49.04 -8.04 -41.30
CA ASP A 11 49.73 -9.07 -40.49
C ASP A 11 51.24 -9.02 -40.08
N ILE A 12 51.45 -9.39 -38.80
CA ILE A 12 52.47 -10.29 -38.20
C ILE A 12 53.71 -9.74 -37.41
N PHE A 13 53.68 -10.02 -36.08
CA PHE A 13 54.73 -10.48 -35.11
C PHE A 13 55.67 -9.54 -34.29
N PHE A 14 55.57 -9.72 -32.95
CA PHE A 14 56.54 -9.65 -31.80
C PHE A 14 57.41 -8.39 -31.46
N SER A 15 57.00 -7.67 -30.39
CA SER A 15 57.70 -7.26 -29.11
C SER A 15 59.25 -7.16 -28.99
N PRO A 16 59.84 -6.46 -27.97
CA PRO A 16 59.73 -5.05 -27.51
C PRO A 16 61.12 -4.39 -27.20
N GLN A 17 61.19 -3.07 -26.94
CA GLN A 17 61.96 -2.42 -25.83
C GLN A 17 61.97 -0.87 -25.96
N LYS A 18 61.32 -0.16 -25.01
CA LYS A 18 61.89 0.79 -24.01
C LYS A 18 62.97 1.73 -24.60
N THR A 19 62.79 3.05 -24.71
CA THR A 19 62.79 4.01 -23.59
C THR A 19 62.47 5.42 -24.11
N GLN A 20 61.27 5.96 -23.89
CA GLN A 20 60.92 7.39 -24.04
C GLN A 20 59.56 7.62 -23.37
N ARG A 21 59.52 7.62 -22.03
CA ARG A 21 58.26 7.74 -21.29
C ARG A 21 58.46 8.25 -19.87
N ILE A 22 59.15 9.38 -19.68
CA ILE A 22 59.26 9.97 -18.33
C ILE A 22 58.87 11.46 -18.26
N GLU A 23 58.89 12.26 -19.33
CA GLU A 23 58.56 13.70 -19.19
C GLU A 23 57.14 14.12 -19.62
N PHE A 24 56.30 13.21 -20.12
CA PHE A 24 54.92 13.53 -20.54
C PHE A 24 53.83 13.18 -19.51
N PHE A 25 54.20 12.57 -18.38
CA PHE A 25 53.24 12.11 -17.37
C PHE A 25 52.89 13.15 -16.30
N ASP A 26 53.80 14.08 -15.95
CA ASP A 26 53.56 15.00 -14.83
C ASP A 26 52.61 16.17 -15.17
N LYS A 27 52.68 16.71 -16.40
CA LYS A 27 51.75 17.79 -16.80
C LYS A 27 50.31 17.30 -16.98
N ASN A 28 50.13 16.08 -17.48
CA ASN A 28 48.80 15.48 -17.61
C ASN A 28 48.24 15.06 -16.25
N TYR A 29 49.07 14.67 -15.28
CA TYR A 29 48.58 14.31 -13.95
C TYR A 29 48.04 15.54 -13.19
N TYR A 30 48.68 16.70 -13.30
CA TYR A 30 48.15 17.94 -12.71
C TYR A 30 46.89 18.45 -13.42
N ILE A 31 46.83 18.37 -14.76
CA ILE A 31 45.61 18.74 -15.51
C ILE A 31 44.47 17.75 -15.26
N ILE A 32 44.75 16.45 -15.07
CA ILE A 32 43.73 15.45 -14.71
C ILE A 32 43.28 15.61 -13.25
N GLN A 33 44.14 16.06 -12.34
CA GLN A 33 43.74 16.39 -10.96
C GLN A 33 42.92 17.68 -10.90
N GLU A 34 43.21 18.69 -11.72
CA GLU A 34 42.34 19.88 -11.85
C GLU A 34 41.02 19.59 -12.60
N TYR A 35 41.03 18.73 -13.62
CA TYR A 35 39.81 18.29 -14.30
C TYR A 35 38.97 17.30 -13.48
N LYS A 36 39.57 16.46 -12.63
CA LYS A 36 38.82 15.68 -11.61
C LYS A 36 38.33 16.54 -10.43
N LYS A 37 38.89 17.74 -10.26
CA LYS A 37 38.33 18.79 -9.40
C LYS A 37 37.20 19.59 -10.06
N THR A 38 36.93 19.34 -11.34
CA THR A 38 35.85 20.00 -12.07
C THR A 38 34.61 19.10 -12.10
N SER A 39 33.69 19.43 -11.20
CA SER A 39 32.30 18.96 -11.08
C SER A 39 32.07 17.62 -10.37
N ILE A 40 32.51 17.48 -9.12
CA ILE A 40 31.56 16.95 -8.13
C ILE A 40 30.40 17.94 -8.18
N MET A 41 29.26 17.55 -8.78
CA MET A 41 28.07 18.37 -8.66
C MET A 41 27.78 18.47 -7.16
N THR A 42 27.77 19.69 -6.63
CA THR A 42 27.23 19.91 -5.29
C THR A 42 25.80 19.37 -5.26
N ILE A 43 25.33 18.91 -4.11
CA ILE A 43 23.94 18.41 -3.96
C ILE A 43 22.98 19.46 -4.51
N GLU A 44 23.18 20.73 -4.18
CA GLU A 44 22.41 21.87 -4.72
C GLU A 44 22.33 21.88 -6.27
N LYS A 45 23.45 21.61 -6.95
CA LYS A 45 23.48 21.56 -8.42
C LYS A 45 22.74 20.34 -8.95
N GLN A 46 22.85 19.17 -8.30
CA GLN A 46 22.09 17.98 -8.68
C GLN A 46 20.58 18.22 -8.55
N LEU A 47 20.15 18.82 -7.43
CA LEU A 47 18.75 19.19 -7.21
C LEU A 47 18.27 20.17 -8.28
N LEU A 48 19.06 21.20 -8.57
CA LEU A 48 18.73 22.21 -9.58
C LEU A 48 18.63 21.62 -10.99
N GLU A 49 19.51 20.68 -11.36
CA GLU A 49 19.44 19.98 -12.65
C GLU A 49 18.19 19.10 -12.75
N LEU A 50 17.81 18.39 -11.67
CA LEU A 50 16.55 17.62 -11.66
C LEU A 50 15.34 18.54 -11.85
N TYR A 51 15.27 19.66 -11.13
CA TYR A 51 14.13 20.59 -11.22
C TYR A 51 13.97 21.27 -12.59
N LYS A 52 15.05 21.36 -13.37
CA LYS A 52 15.01 21.88 -14.74
C LYS A 52 14.48 20.85 -15.75
N THR A 53 14.48 19.56 -15.43
CA THR A 53 14.04 18.56 -16.41
C THR A 53 12.53 18.69 -16.65
N THR A 54 12.15 18.65 -17.93
CA THR A 54 10.73 18.64 -18.31
C THR A 54 10.01 17.45 -17.72
N THR A 55 10.72 16.33 -17.58
CA THR A 55 10.27 15.09 -16.95
C THR A 55 9.87 15.30 -15.49
N TYR A 56 10.72 15.90 -14.67
CA TYR A 56 10.39 16.20 -13.27
C TYR A 56 9.18 17.14 -13.18
N GLN A 57 9.19 18.23 -13.97
CA GLN A 57 8.10 19.21 -13.97
C GLN A 57 6.76 18.59 -14.36
N LYS A 58 6.75 17.72 -15.39
CA LYS A 58 5.58 17.00 -15.87
C LYS A 58 5.04 16.05 -14.78
N LEU A 59 5.89 15.20 -14.21
CA LEU A 59 5.46 14.23 -13.19
C LEU A 59 5.05 14.91 -11.89
N ASN A 60 5.77 15.95 -11.45
CA ASN A 60 5.41 16.72 -10.26
C ASN A 60 4.05 17.41 -10.44
N ALA A 61 3.80 18.00 -11.62
CA ALA A 61 2.48 18.57 -11.94
C ALA A 61 1.40 17.50 -12.07
N TYR A 62 1.73 16.31 -12.57
CA TYR A 62 0.79 15.20 -12.74
C TYR A 62 0.32 14.62 -11.40
N TYR A 63 1.24 14.28 -10.51
CA TYR A 63 0.91 13.72 -9.18
C TYR A 63 0.48 14.77 -8.16
N GLY A 64 0.84 16.05 -8.37
CA GLY A 64 0.36 17.17 -7.55
C GLY A 64 -1.11 17.54 -7.81
N GLN A 65 -1.73 17.05 -8.88
CA GLN A 65 -3.14 17.30 -9.18
C GLN A 65 -4.08 16.41 -8.35
N ASN A 66 -5.09 17.03 -7.73
CA ASN A 66 -6.17 16.28 -7.11
C ASN A 66 -7.20 15.84 -8.15
N THR A 67 -7.48 14.54 -8.16
CA THR A 67 -8.58 13.96 -8.95
C THR A 67 -9.87 13.96 -8.14
N VAL A 68 -11.02 13.72 -8.79
CA VAL A 68 -12.30 13.55 -8.08
C VAL A 68 -12.25 12.42 -7.04
N PHE A 69 -11.47 11.37 -7.30
CA PHE A 69 -11.28 10.26 -6.36
C PHE A 69 -10.53 10.72 -5.10
N ASN A 70 -9.54 11.59 -5.27
CA ASN A 70 -8.80 12.19 -4.16
C ASN A 70 -9.65 13.14 -3.33
N ILE A 71 -10.44 13.98 -4.01
CA ILE A 71 -11.33 14.93 -3.33
C ILE A 71 -12.38 14.20 -2.49
N LEU A 72 -12.85 13.03 -2.97
CA LEU A 72 -13.85 12.23 -2.28
C LEU A 72 -13.25 11.23 -1.27
N GLY A 73 -11.92 11.05 -1.23
CA GLY A 73 -11.25 10.12 -0.32
C GLY A 73 -11.58 8.64 -0.58
N VAL A 74 -11.72 8.27 -1.87
CA VAL A 74 -12.14 6.92 -2.29
C VAL A 74 -11.16 6.23 -3.23
N GLU A 75 -9.91 6.67 -3.26
CA GLU A 75 -8.86 6.27 -4.20
C GLU A 75 -8.61 4.76 -4.28
N ARG A 76 -8.91 4.04 -3.20
CA ARG A 76 -8.67 2.61 -3.05
C ARG A 76 -9.90 1.84 -2.55
N SER A 77 -11.06 2.47 -2.64
CA SER A 77 -12.33 1.86 -2.27
C SER A 77 -12.71 0.83 -3.33
N GLU A 78 -12.62 -0.47 -2.99
CA GLU A 78 -12.97 -1.59 -3.89
C GLU A 78 -14.33 -1.38 -4.56
N ASN A 79 -15.35 -0.97 -3.78
CA ASN A 79 -16.69 -0.67 -4.29
C ASN A 79 -16.71 0.47 -5.33
N ARG A 80 -15.90 1.52 -5.17
CA ARG A 80 -15.87 2.65 -6.12
C ARG A 80 -15.15 2.29 -7.41
N HIS A 81 -14.10 1.47 -7.33
CA HIS A 81 -13.49 0.90 -8.52
C HIS A 81 -14.48 0.00 -9.28
N SER A 82 -15.23 -0.85 -8.57
CA SER A 82 -16.27 -1.68 -9.18
C SER A 82 -17.36 -0.83 -9.84
N ALA A 83 -17.80 0.26 -9.21
CA ALA A 83 -18.77 1.20 -9.78
C ALA A 83 -18.25 1.90 -11.04
N PHE A 84 -16.98 2.32 -11.05
CA PHE A 84 -16.36 2.91 -12.22
C PHE A 84 -16.30 1.93 -13.39
N LEU A 85 -15.88 0.68 -13.14
CA LEU A 85 -15.81 -0.37 -14.16
C LEU A 85 -17.20 -0.73 -14.68
N ALA A 86 -18.21 -0.87 -13.80
CA ALA A 86 -19.59 -1.10 -14.21
C ALA A 86 -20.15 0.04 -15.07
N TRP A 87 -19.88 1.30 -14.69
CA TRP A 87 -20.23 2.46 -15.52
C TRP A 87 -19.59 2.38 -16.90
N LEU A 88 -18.28 2.07 -16.96
CA LEU A 88 -17.50 1.97 -18.20
C LEU A 88 -17.94 0.80 -19.10
N PHE A 89 -18.38 -0.31 -18.51
CA PHE A 89 -18.81 -1.50 -19.26
C PHE A 89 -20.25 -1.44 -19.75
N ASN A 90 -21.07 -0.53 -19.23
CA ASN A 90 -22.47 -0.42 -19.63
C ASN A 90 -22.61 0.49 -20.88
N PRO A 91 -22.99 -0.05 -22.06
CA PRO A 91 -23.10 0.73 -23.29
C PRO A 91 -24.17 1.84 -23.26
N ALA A 92 -25.14 1.74 -22.34
CA ALA A 92 -26.18 2.73 -22.11
C ALA A 92 -25.75 3.86 -21.15
N SER A 93 -24.56 3.76 -20.55
CA SER A 93 -24.00 4.81 -19.70
C SER A 93 -23.66 6.09 -20.46
N THR A 94 -23.42 7.14 -19.69
CA THR A 94 -23.13 8.50 -20.17
C THR A 94 -21.74 8.71 -20.76
N HIS A 95 -20.86 7.69 -20.80
CA HIS A 95 -19.50 7.82 -21.34
C HIS A 95 -19.42 7.94 -22.87
N GLY A 96 -20.47 7.59 -23.61
CA GLY A 96 -20.52 7.74 -25.06
C GLY A 96 -19.70 6.73 -25.89
N LEU A 97 -18.83 5.93 -25.25
CA LEU A 97 -18.02 4.89 -25.90
C LEU A 97 -18.77 3.61 -26.33
N LYS A 98 -20.08 3.53 -26.09
CA LYS A 98 -20.93 2.37 -26.43
C LYS A 98 -20.32 1.05 -25.91
N GLU A 99 -20.36 -0.03 -26.70
CA GLU A 99 -19.87 -1.36 -26.32
C GLU A 99 -18.34 -1.50 -26.31
N ILE A 100 -17.60 -0.48 -26.77
CA ILE A 100 -16.13 -0.58 -26.97
C ILE A 100 -15.39 -1.04 -25.71
N PRO A 101 -15.64 -0.46 -24.51
CA PRO A 101 -14.89 -0.86 -23.32
C PRO A 101 -15.17 -2.31 -22.93
N LEU A 102 -16.44 -2.74 -22.99
CA LEU A 102 -16.84 -4.11 -22.67
C LEU A 102 -16.28 -5.13 -23.68
N ARG A 103 -16.27 -4.81 -24.98
CA ARG A 103 -15.64 -5.67 -26.01
C ARG A 103 -14.14 -5.85 -25.77
N LYS A 104 -13.43 -4.79 -25.39
CA LYS A 104 -12.01 -4.85 -25.03
C LYS A 104 -11.77 -5.72 -23.80
N PHE A 105 -12.61 -5.56 -22.77
CA PHE A 105 -12.56 -6.39 -21.57
C PHE A 105 -12.81 -7.88 -21.88
N LEU A 106 -13.84 -8.21 -22.67
CA LEU A 106 -14.13 -9.59 -23.05
C LEU A 106 -12.99 -10.22 -23.87
N ALA A 107 -12.41 -9.47 -24.82
CA ALA A 107 -11.25 -9.92 -25.58
C ALA A 107 -10.05 -10.19 -24.66
N LEU A 108 -9.73 -9.26 -23.74
CA LEU A 108 -8.67 -9.43 -22.74
C LEU A 108 -8.88 -10.72 -21.93
N VAL A 109 -10.06 -10.89 -21.33
CA VAL A 109 -10.34 -12.09 -20.51
C VAL A 109 -10.23 -13.37 -21.35
N ALA A 110 -10.74 -13.36 -22.57
CA ALA A 110 -10.65 -14.49 -23.49
C ALA A 110 -9.19 -14.84 -23.85
N THR A 111 -8.32 -13.85 -24.03
CA THR A 111 -6.89 -14.10 -24.29
C THR A 111 -6.18 -14.74 -23.09
N GLN A 112 -6.53 -14.35 -21.85
CA GLN A 112 -5.90 -14.87 -20.64
C GLN A 112 -6.38 -16.28 -20.22
N ALA A 113 -7.50 -16.75 -20.77
CA ALA A 113 -8.03 -18.09 -20.50
C ALA A 113 -7.43 -19.19 -21.40
N VAL A 114 -6.11 -19.21 -21.57
CA VAL A 114 -5.39 -20.12 -22.50
C VAL A 114 -5.46 -21.60 -22.07
N ASP A 115 -5.76 -21.87 -20.80
CA ASP A 115 -5.83 -23.21 -20.26
C ASP A 115 -7.16 -23.89 -20.63
N ASN A 116 -7.10 -24.98 -21.40
CA ASN A 116 -8.28 -25.75 -21.81
C ASN A 116 -9.14 -26.22 -20.63
N GLU A 117 -8.54 -26.40 -19.44
CA GLU A 117 -9.31 -26.72 -18.22
C GLU A 117 -10.06 -25.52 -17.64
N LYS A 118 -9.64 -24.29 -17.97
CA LYS A 118 -10.28 -23.02 -17.56
C LYS A 118 -11.19 -22.44 -18.65
N CYS A 119 -11.07 -22.92 -19.89
CA CYS A 119 -11.74 -22.40 -21.07
C CYS A 119 -13.19 -22.90 -21.20
N TYR A 120 -13.98 -22.78 -20.13
CA TYR A 120 -15.35 -23.28 -20.09
C TYR A 120 -16.29 -22.64 -21.13
N TYR A 121 -15.89 -21.51 -21.73
CA TYR A 121 -16.60 -20.76 -22.76
C TYR A 121 -15.92 -20.84 -24.15
N HIS A 122 -15.10 -21.87 -24.39
CA HIS A 122 -14.33 -22.06 -25.63
C HIS A 122 -15.12 -21.77 -26.91
N GLN A 123 -16.40 -22.18 -26.94
CA GLN A 123 -17.35 -21.98 -28.02
C GLN A 123 -17.52 -20.53 -28.49
N VAL A 124 -17.31 -19.54 -27.62
CA VAL A 124 -17.37 -18.11 -27.97
C VAL A 124 -16.01 -17.43 -27.91
N ARG A 125 -14.97 -18.11 -27.44
CA ARG A 125 -13.66 -17.50 -27.16
C ARG A 125 -13.07 -16.81 -28.38
N GLU A 126 -13.05 -17.50 -29.52
CA GLU A 126 -12.49 -16.94 -30.76
C GLU A 126 -13.29 -15.74 -31.25
N HIS A 127 -14.62 -15.79 -31.14
CA HIS A 127 -15.50 -14.66 -31.45
C HIS A 127 -15.21 -13.47 -30.54
N LEU A 128 -15.04 -13.69 -29.23
CA LEU A 128 -14.69 -12.62 -28.27
C LEU A 128 -13.35 -11.96 -28.60
N ILE A 129 -12.33 -12.74 -28.99
CA ILE A 129 -11.00 -12.24 -29.34
C ILE A 129 -11.02 -11.48 -30.67
N THR A 130 -11.66 -12.05 -31.69
CA THR A 130 -11.70 -11.46 -33.04
C THR A 130 -12.69 -10.30 -33.16
N GLY A 131 -13.61 -10.18 -32.21
CA GLY A 131 -14.70 -9.21 -32.26
C GLY A 131 -15.87 -9.63 -33.16
N ASN A 132 -15.86 -10.85 -33.70
CA ASN A 132 -16.88 -11.36 -34.62
C ASN A 132 -18.15 -11.84 -33.88
N PHE A 133 -18.83 -10.91 -33.21
CA PHE A 133 -20.10 -11.12 -32.51
C PHE A 133 -20.89 -9.81 -32.35
N THR A 134 -22.21 -9.93 -32.22
CA THR A 134 -23.09 -8.87 -31.74
C THR A 134 -23.28 -9.01 -30.23
N LEU A 135 -23.33 -7.88 -29.53
CA LEU A 135 -23.41 -7.83 -28.08
C LEU A 135 -24.62 -6.99 -27.66
N GLN A 136 -25.50 -7.59 -26.89
CA GLN A 136 -26.54 -6.91 -26.14
C GLN A 136 -26.28 -7.09 -24.64
N VAL A 137 -26.45 -6.03 -23.88
CA VAL A 137 -26.21 -6.03 -22.44
C VAL A 137 -27.55 -6.01 -21.72
N GLU A 138 -27.90 -7.11 -21.06
CA GLU A 138 -29.16 -7.25 -20.33
C GLU A 138 -29.09 -6.57 -18.97
N SER A 139 -27.95 -6.67 -18.28
CA SER A 139 -27.71 -5.99 -17.00
C SER A 139 -26.23 -5.82 -16.71
N VAL A 140 -25.89 -4.75 -15.98
CA VAL A 140 -24.58 -4.48 -15.38
C VAL A 140 -24.84 -3.87 -14.01
N GLU A 141 -24.53 -4.61 -12.95
CA GLU A 141 -24.86 -4.23 -11.58
C GLU A 141 -23.65 -4.40 -10.67
N THR A 142 -23.46 -3.46 -9.74
CA THR A 142 -22.47 -3.58 -8.67
C THR A 142 -23.10 -4.07 -7.39
N GLU A 143 -22.32 -4.76 -6.56
CA GLU A 143 -22.78 -5.26 -5.26
C GLU A 143 -24.06 -6.12 -5.38
N GLN A 144 -24.20 -6.83 -6.50
CA GLN A 144 -25.39 -7.58 -6.88
C GLN A 144 -25.62 -8.76 -5.93
N SER A 145 -26.76 -8.76 -5.23
CA SER A 145 -27.12 -9.84 -4.31
C SER A 145 -27.35 -11.15 -5.05
N ILE A 146 -26.69 -12.23 -4.60
CA ILE A 146 -26.89 -13.59 -5.14
C ILE A 146 -28.32 -14.06 -4.91
N ILE A 147 -28.86 -13.86 -3.71
CA ILE A 147 -30.25 -14.24 -3.37
C ILE A 147 -31.24 -13.35 -4.11
N GLY A 148 -30.89 -12.07 -4.35
CA GLY A 148 -31.69 -11.18 -5.19
C GLY A 148 -31.88 -11.72 -6.60
N LEU A 149 -30.81 -12.25 -7.22
CA LEU A 149 -30.89 -12.88 -8.54
C LEU A 149 -31.65 -14.22 -8.54
N ALA A 150 -31.73 -14.90 -7.40
CA ALA A 150 -32.42 -16.19 -7.29
C ALA A 150 -33.96 -16.04 -7.31
N ASP A 151 -34.50 -14.82 -7.20
CA ASP A 151 -35.94 -14.51 -7.26
C ASP A 151 -36.79 -15.42 -6.35
N GLY A 152 -36.36 -15.55 -5.09
CA GLY A 152 -37.06 -16.36 -4.08
C GLY A 152 -36.80 -17.88 -4.14
N LYS A 153 -36.08 -18.39 -5.15
CA LYS A 153 -35.70 -19.81 -5.26
C LYS A 153 -34.42 -20.11 -4.48
N THR A 154 -34.54 -20.24 -3.16
CA THR A 154 -33.37 -20.26 -2.26
C THR A 154 -32.89 -21.64 -1.82
N ASP A 155 -33.63 -22.71 -2.12
CA ASP A 155 -33.38 -24.05 -1.56
C ASP A 155 -31.99 -24.59 -1.96
N ASP A 156 -31.60 -24.38 -3.22
CA ASP A 156 -30.31 -24.81 -3.78
C ASP A 156 -29.11 -23.98 -3.27
N PHE A 157 -29.36 -22.81 -2.68
CA PHE A 157 -28.31 -21.89 -2.20
C PHE A 157 -27.89 -22.15 -0.74
N SER A 158 -28.51 -23.11 -0.08
CA SER A 158 -28.33 -23.39 1.36
C SER A 158 -26.87 -23.73 1.76
N GLY A 159 -26.08 -24.29 0.85
CA GLY A 159 -24.63 -24.57 1.01
C GLY A 159 -23.69 -23.58 0.31
N VAL A 160 -24.23 -22.51 -0.28
CA VAL A 160 -23.50 -21.55 -1.12
C VAL A 160 -23.52 -20.14 -0.52
N VAL A 161 -24.59 -19.80 0.19
CA VAL A 161 -24.81 -18.46 0.78
C VAL A 161 -24.66 -18.54 2.30
N GLU A 162 -23.92 -17.58 2.87
CA GLU A 162 -23.68 -17.53 4.32
C GLU A 162 -24.98 -17.22 5.07
N LYS A 163 -25.26 -18.01 6.11
CA LYS A 163 -26.40 -17.82 7.02
C LYS A 163 -25.94 -17.18 8.34
N ASN A 164 -26.81 -16.41 8.98
CA ASN A 164 -26.58 -15.89 10.32
C ASN A 164 -26.80 -16.99 11.38
N ALA A 165 -26.51 -16.69 12.65
CA ALA A 165 -26.71 -17.61 13.77
C ALA A 165 -28.18 -18.07 13.95
N LYS A 166 -29.14 -17.37 13.33
CA LYS A 166 -30.57 -17.70 13.32
C LYS A 166 -30.98 -18.52 12.09
N GLY A 167 -30.03 -18.97 11.27
CA GLY A 167 -30.27 -19.78 10.07
C GLY A 167 -30.84 -19.01 8.87
N GLN A 168 -30.96 -17.68 8.96
CA GLN A 168 -31.43 -16.83 7.87
C GLN A 168 -30.24 -16.42 6.99
N PHE A 169 -30.45 -16.27 5.68
CA PHE A 169 -29.41 -15.73 4.80
C PHE A 169 -28.95 -14.36 5.30
N LYS A 170 -27.64 -14.17 5.43
CA LYS A 170 -27.13 -12.85 5.78
C LYS A 170 -27.42 -11.90 4.63
N LYS A 171 -28.06 -10.77 4.94
CA LYS A 171 -28.29 -9.65 4.02
C LYS A 171 -27.01 -8.81 3.81
N ASP A 172 -25.85 -9.33 4.21
CA ASP A 172 -24.60 -8.59 4.35
C ASP A 172 -23.68 -8.70 3.12
N SER A 173 -22.58 -7.94 3.18
CA SER A 173 -21.55 -7.77 2.15
C SER A 173 -20.90 -9.05 1.63
N LYS A 174 -21.17 -10.22 2.24
CA LYS A 174 -20.53 -11.51 1.90
C LYS A 174 -21.29 -12.33 0.86
N ASN A 175 -22.50 -11.92 0.49
CA ASN A 175 -23.39 -12.67 -0.41
C ASN A 175 -23.74 -11.88 -1.68
N ARG A 176 -22.76 -11.15 -2.23
CA ARG A 176 -22.93 -10.28 -3.39
C ARG A 176 -21.75 -10.38 -4.35
N PHE A 177 -22.00 -10.31 -5.65
CA PHE A 177 -20.93 -10.13 -6.62
C PHE A 177 -20.51 -8.66 -6.64
N ASP A 178 -19.20 -8.39 -6.69
CA ASP A 178 -18.71 -7.00 -6.77
C ASP A 178 -19.18 -6.34 -8.07
N ILE A 179 -19.06 -7.06 -9.20
CA ILE A 179 -19.71 -6.72 -10.47
C ILE A 179 -20.37 -7.98 -11.05
N TRP A 180 -21.64 -7.84 -11.43
CA TRP A 180 -22.41 -8.82 -12.19
C TRP A 180 -22.78 -8.23 -13.54
N MET A 181 -22.64 -9.02 -14.60
CA MET A 181 -23.21 -8.69 -15.91
C MET A 181 -23.92 -9.90 -16.50
N LEU A 182 -25.04 -9.65 -17.16
CA LEU A 182 -25.69 -10.64 -18.03
C LEU A 182 -25.65 -10.11 -19.46
N LEU A 183 -24.97 -10.87 -20.32
CA LEU A 183 -24.75 -10.49 -21.71
C LEU A 183 -25.53 -11.45 -22.62
N HIS A 184 -26.05 -10.93 -23.71
CA HIS A 184 -26.61 -11.70 -24.81
C HIS A 184 -25.71 -11.52 -26.02
N ILE A 185 -25.12 -12.63 -26.48
CA ILE A 185 -24.11 -12.67 -27.54
C ILE A 185 -24.69 -13.42 -28.73
N THR A 186 -24.62 -12.79 -29.90
CA THR A 186 -24.99 -13.41 -31.17
C THR A 186 -23.75 -13.58 -32.05
N PHE A 187 -23.52 -14.79 -32.55
CA PHE A 187 -22.38 -15.09 -33.43
C PHE A 187 -22.74 -16.22 -34.41
N VAL A 188 -21.94 -16.37 -35.47
CA VAL A 188 -22.08 -17.46 -36.45
C VAL A 188 -21.05 -18.52 -36.10
N ASP A 189 -21.49 -19.76 -35.89
CA ASP A 189 -20.59 -20.86 -35.56
C ASP A 189 -19.94 -21.49 -36.81
N GLU A 190 -19.09 -22.51 -36.61
CA GLU A 190 -18.39 -23.22 -37.68
C GLU A 190 -19.31 -23.88 -38.72
N ARG A 191 -20.61 -24.02 -38.42
CA ARG A 191 -21.61 -24.60 -39.32
C ARG A 191 -22.42 -23.52 -40.06
N GLU A 192 -21.96 -22.27 -40.02
CA GLU A 192 -22.66 -21.11 -40.60
C GLU A 192 -24.05 -20.88 -39.96
N GLU A 193 -24.27 -21.36 -38.74
CA GLU A 193 -25.53 -21.18 -38.02
C GLU A 193 -25.42 -20.01 -37.03
N GLU A 194 -26.41 -19.12 -37.04
CA GLU A 194 -26.52 -18.05 -36.05
C GLU A 194 -26.87 -18.63 -34.67
N ARG A 195 -26.06 -18.31 -33.67
CA ARG A 195 -26.19 -18.71 -32.27
C ARG A 195 -26.52 -17.51 -31.41
N HIS A 196 -27.50 -17.67 -30.52
CA HIS A 196 -27.99 -16.63 -29.58
C HIS A 196 -27.83 -17.10 -28.15
N TRP A 197 -26.83 -16.60 -27.45
CA TRP A 197 -26.33 -17.22 -26.23
C TRP A 197 -26.24 -16.22 -25.07
N TYR A 198 -26.62 -16.66 -23.88
CA TYR A 198 -26.47 -15.85 -22.66
C TYR A 198 -25.15 -16.16 -21.96
N LEU A 199 -24.40 -15.10 -21.63
CA LEU A 199 -23.11 -15.16 -20.92
C LEU A 199 -23.19 -14.34 -19.63
N PRO A 200 -23.30 -15.01 -18.46
CA PRO A 200 -23.05 -14.36 -17.19
C PRO A 200 -21.57 -14.03 -17.03
N VAL A 201 -21.29 -12.84 -16.51
CA VAL A 201 -19.96 -12.40 -16.15
C VAL A 201 -19.94 -11.97 -14.69
N VAL A 202 -18.98 -12.47 -13.93
CA VAL A 202 -18.72 -12.04 -12.55
C VAL A 202 -17.30 -11.52 -12.46
N VAL A 203 -17.15 -10.30 -11.93
CA VAL A 203 -15.83 -9.76 -11.56
C VAL A 203 -15.79 -9.63 -10.05
N GLU A 204 -14.85 -10.34 -9.43
CA GLU A 204 -14.51 -10.18 -8.03
C GLU A 204 -13.31 -9.25 -7.92
N ASN A 205 -13.47 -8.13 -7.20
CA ASN A 205 -12.46 -7.09 -7.08
C ASN A 205 -11.77 -7.16 -5.71
N LYS A 206 -10.44 -7.23 -5.69
CA LYS A 206 -9.65 -7.35 -4.45
C LYS A 206 -8.43 -6.44 -4.49
N ILE A 207 -8.55 -5.26 -3.88
CA ILE A 207 -7.46 -4.29 -3.75
C ILE A 207 -6.62 -4.59 -2.52
N TYR A 208 -7.21 -4.70 -1.34
CA TYR A 208 -6.46 -4.91 -0.09
C TYR A 208 -6.75 -6.25 0.56
N SER A 209 -8.01 -6.67 0.50
CA SER A 209 -8.43 -7.86 1.21
C SER A 209 -7.88 -9.12 0.53
N ALA A 210 -7.54 -10.11 1.35
CA ALA A 210 -7.40 -11.47 0.87
C ALA A 210 -8.79 -12.03 0.53
N GLU A 211 -8.82 -13.11 -0.25
CA GLU A 211 -10.07 -13.80 -0.54
C GLU A 211 -10.80 -14.21 0.76
N GLY A 212 -12.11 -13.94 0.83
CA GLY A 212 -12.91 -14.31 1.99
C GLY A 212 -12.87 -15.82 2.26
N ASN A 213 -12.67 -16.21 3.52
CA ASN A 213 -12.52 -17.60 3.96
C ASN A 213 -11.41 -18.37 3.22
N ALA A 214 -10.32 -17.71 2.78
CA ALA A 214 -9.23 -18.33 2.02
C ALA A 214 -8.60 -19.59 2.65
N ASN A 215 -8.70 -19.75 3.97
CA ASN A 215 -8.16 -20.90 4.69
C ASN A 215 -9.06 -22.15 4.63
N ASP A 216 -10.34 -21.98 4.26
CA ASP A 216 -11.29 -23.08 4.08
C ASP A 216 -11.55 -23.27 2.59
N LYS A 217 -10.94 -24.32 2.01
CA LYS A 217 -11.01 -24.59 0.57
C LYS A 217 -12.44 -24.79 0.05
N GLU A 218 -13.41 -25.13 0.89
CA GLU A 218 -14.80 -25.33 0.46
C GLU A 218 -15.68 -24.10 0.66
N LYS A 219 -15.25 -23.17 1.51
CA LYS A 219 -15.98 -21.92 1.82
C LYS A 219 -15.32 -20.66 1.27
N ALA A 220 -14.17 -20.80 0.62
CA ALA A 220 -13.49 -19.73 -0.08
C ALA A 220 -14.47 -19.01 -1.02
N GLN A 221 -14.38 -17.69 -1.06
CA GLN A 221 -15.35 -16.83 -1.72
C GLN A 221 -15.51 -17.17 -3.21
N THR A 222 -14.41 -17.39 -3.93
CA THR A 222 -14.44 -17.73 -5.37
C THR A 222 -15.09 -19.10 -5.61
N VAL A 223 -14.89 -20.06 -4.71
CA VAL A 223 -15.54 -21.39 -4.76
C VAL A 223 -17.06 -21.24 -4.60
N ARG A 224 -17.48 -20.42 -3.65
CA ARG A 224 -18.90 -20.12 -3.43
C ARG A 224 -19.51 -19.41 -4.64
N TYR A 225 -18.81 -18.47 -5.23
CA TYR A 225 -19.32 -17.70 -6.38
C TYR A 225 -19.47 -18.59 -7.60
N HIS A 226 -18.49 -19.44 -7.87
CA HIS A 226 -18.61 -20.44 -8.94
C HIS A 226 -19.83 -21.36 -8.74
N ARG A 227 -20.09 -21.84 -7.52
CA ARG A 227 -21.30 -22.62 -7.21
C ARG A 227 -22.58 -21.80 -7.41
N ALA A 228 -22.61 -20.55 -6.94
CA ALA A 228 -23.77 -19.67 -7.03
C ALA A 228 -24.17 -19.41 -8.49
N VAL A 229 -23.22 -19.04 -9.35
CA VAL A 229 -23.50 -18.75 -10.76
C VAL A 229 -23.99 -20.00 -11.50
N ASN A 230 -23.44 -21.17 -11.17
CA ASN A 230 -23.90 -22.44 -11.74
C ASN A 230 -25.33 -22.85 -11.33
N ILE A 231 -25.86 -22.32 -10.23
CA ILE A 231 -27.28 -22.45 -9.89
C ILE A 231 -28.08 -21.36 -10.60
N LEU A 232 -27.61 -20.11 -10.53
CA LEU A 232 -28.28 -18.94 -11.11
C LEU A 232 -28.51 -19.07 -12.61
N LYS A 233 -27.65 -19.75 -13.36
CA LYS A 233 -27.84 -19.96 -14.81
C LYS A 233 -29.22 -20.48 -15.19
N ASN A 234 -29.78 -21.38 -14.38
CA ASN A 234 -31.09 -21.98 -14.64
C ASN A 234 -32.25 -21.03 -14.30
N ILE A 235 -31.95 -19.91 -13.64
CA ILE A 235 -32.90 -18.92 -13.16
C ILE A 235 -32.86 -17.68 -14.06
N VAL A 236 -31.66 -17.14 -14.31
CA VAL A 236 -31.46 -15.86 -15.00
C VAL A 236 -31.37 -15.98 -16.51
N CYS A 237 -31.02 -17.16 -17.03
CA CYS A 237 -30.98 -17.40 -18.47
C CYS A 237 -32.29 -18.07 -18.91
N PRO A 238 -32.95 -17.59 -19.99
CA PRO A 238 -34.05 -18.30 -20.63
C PRO A 238 -33.65 -19.77 -20.93
N LYS A 239 -34.64 -20.68 -21.04
CA LYS A 239 -34.44 -22.14 -21.20
C LYS A 239 -33.70 -22.59 -22.48
N THR A 240 -32.98 -21.71 -23.18
CA THR A 240 -32.20 -22.03 -24.38
C THR A 240 -30.85 -21.32 -24.37
N ASN A 241 -29.81 -22.11 -24.69
CA ASN A 241 -28.44 -21.73 -25.00
C ASN A 241 -27.69 -20.87 -23.96
N TYR A 242 -27.10 -21.58 -23.01
CA TYR A 242 -26.26 -21.03 -21.94
C TYR A 242 -24.78 -21.27 -22.21
N ILE A 243 -23.96 -20.22 -22.08
CA ILE A 243 -22.51 -20.37 -22.00
C ILE A 243 -22.09 -20.45 -20.54
N GLN A 244 -21.11 -21.30 -20.24
CA GLN A 244 -20.45 -21.26 -18.94
C GLN A 244 -20.02 -19.84 -18.56
N PRO A 245 -20.15 -19.48 -17.27
CA PRO A 245 -19.96 -18.10 -16.87
C PRO A 245 -18.50 -17.70 -16.97
N LEU A 246 -18.26 -16.45 -17.33
CA LEU A 246 -16.93 -15.86 -17.34
C LEU A 246 -16.66 -15.25 -15.96
N LEU A 247 -15.74 -15.85 -15.21
CA LEU A 247 -15.43 -15.48 -13.83
C LEU A 247 -14.05 -14.82 -13.78
N VAL A 248 -13.97 -13.59 -13.28
CA VAL A 248 -12.75 -12.78 -13.22
C VAL A 248 -12.39 -12.48 -11.78
N PHE A 249 -11.13 -12.64 -11.44
CA PHE A 249 -10.54 -12.22 -10.17
C PHE A 249 -9.58 -11.07 -10.45
N LEU A 250 -9.96 -9.84 -10.09
CA LEU A 250 -9.21 -8.62 -10.36
C LEU A 250 -8.41 -8.20 -9.12
N THR A 251 -7.09 -8.08 -9.25
CA THR A 251 -6.20 -7.66 -8.15
C THR A 251 -5.18 -6.60 -8.62
N PRO A 252 -4.48 -5.91 -7.71
CA PRO A 252 -3.37 -5.02 -8.06
C PRO A 252 -2.18 -5.73 -8.73
N SER A 253 -1.94 -7.01 -8.41
CA SER A 253 -0.78 -7.77 -8.92
C SER A 253 -0.99 -9.29 -8.81
N ASP A 254 -0.11 -10.06 -9.44
CA ASP A 254 -0.08 -11.53 -9.46
C ASP A 254 0.23 -12.20 -8.12
N SER A 255 0.54 -11.40 -7.10
CA SER A 255 0.81 -11.87 -5.73
C SER A 255 -0.37 -12.64 -5.12
N ARG A 256 -1.60 -12.41 -5.61
CA ARG A 256 -2.82 -13.03 -5.12
C ARG A 256 -3.51 -13.79 -6.24
N LYS A 257 -3.81 -15.07 -5.97
CA LYS A 257 -4.52 -15.95 -6.90
C LYS A 257 -5.86 -16.39 -6.31
N PRO A 258 -6.89 -16.58 -7.14
CA PRO A 258 -8.17 -17.11 -6.68
C PRO A 258 -8.01 -18.56 -6.19
N LYS A 259 -8.82 -18.98 -5.21
CA LYS A 259 -8.85 -20.37 -4.77
C LYS A 259 -9.51 -21.30 -5.78
N HIS A 260 -10.51 -20.83 -6.51
CA HIS A 260 -11.18 -21.62 -7.55
C HIS A 260 -10.51 -21.41 -8.92
N ASN A 261 -10.16 -22.49 -9.60
CA ASN A 261 -9.43 -22.48 -10.88
C ASN A 261 -10.23 -21.88 -12.06
N ALA A 262 -11.57 -21.91 -12.01
CA ALA A 262 -12.43 -21.31 -13.02
C ALA A 262 -12.33 -19.77 -13.09
N PHE A 263 -11.77 -19.11 -12.07
CA PHE A 263 -11.55 -17.67 -12.11
C PHE A 263 -10.30 -17.34 -12.93
N ILE A 264 -10.49 -16.48 -13.93
CA ILE A 264 -9.41 -15.89 -14.70
C ILE A 264 -8.86 -14.72 -13.90
N HIS A 265 -7.58 -14.78 -13.59
CA HIS A 265 -6.92 -13.72 -12.86
C HIS A 265 -6.53 -12.60 -13.83
N LEU A 266 -6.86 -11.36 -13.46
CA LEU A 266 -6.43 -10.15 -14.13
C LEU A 266 -5.85 -9.18 -13.11
N THR A 267 -4.93 -8.34 -13.55
CA THR A 267 -4.42 -7.22 -12.79
C THR A 267 -5.04 -5.89 -13.21
N TYR A 268 -4.93 -4.87 -12.34
CA TYR A 268 -5.27 -3.50 -12.74
C TYR A 268 -4.35 -2.99 -13.86
N GLN A 269 -3.13 -3.51 -13.99
CA GLN A 269 -2.24 -3.19 -15.11
C GLN A 269 -2.82 -3.75 -16.42
N ASP A 270 -3.29 -5.00 -16.43
CA ASP A 270 -3.97 -5.58 -17.61
C ASP A 270 -5.20 -4.76 -18.03
N MET A 271 -5.99 -4.33 -17.03
CA MET A 271 -7.15 -3.46 -17.25
C MET A 271 -6.76 -2.09 -17.79
N LEU A 272 -5.66 -1.50 -17.29
CA LEU A 272 -5.17 -0.21 -17.75
C LEU A 272 -4.73 -0.30 -19.21
N ASP A 273 -3.84 -1.24 -19.53
CA ASP A 273 -3.16 -1.34 -20.81
C ASP A 273 -4.11 -1.71 -21.95
N HIS A 274 -5.03 -2.64 -21.69
CA HIS A 274 -5.86 -3.22 -22.75
C HIS A 274 -7.28 -2.65 -22.81
N VAL A 275 -7.76 -2.01 -21.75
CA VAL A 275 -9.14 -1.48 -21.69
C VAL A 275 -9.17 0.01 -21.45
N ILE A 276 -8.67 0.49 -20.31
CA ILE A 276 -8.91 1.87 -19.84
C ILE A 276 -8.11 2.89 -20.67
N GLN A 277 -6.82 2.67 -20.89
CA GLN A 277 -5.97 3.59 -21.68
C GLN A 277 -6.39 3.64 -23.16
N PRO A 278 -6.78 2.52 -23.82
CA PRO A 278 -7.43 2.61 -25.12
C PRO A 278 -8.73 3.42 -25.09
N CYS A 279 -9.54 3.31 -24.03
CA CYS A 279 -10.77 4.10 -23.89
C CYS A 279 -10.48 5.59 -23.70
N THR A 280 -9.42 5.98 -22.99
CA THR A 280 -9.04 7.39 -22.84
C THR A 280 -8.65 7.98 -24.19
N PHE A 281 -7.86 7.27 -25.00
CA PHE A 281 -7.53 7.68 -26.35
C PHE A 281 -8.76 7.79 -27.28
N LEU A 282 -9.65 6.79 -27.25
CA LEU A 282 -10.87 6.82 -28.06
C LEU A 282 -11.82 7.94 -27.62
N SER A 283 -11.92 8.22 -26.32
CA SER A 283 -12.72 9.33 -25.80
C SER A 283 -12.28 10.68 -26.37
N ALA A 284 -10.96 10.88 -26.51
CA ALA A 284 -10.39 12.11 -27.06
C ALA A 284 -10.64 12.25 -28.58
N THR A 285 -10.76 11.14 -29.31
CA THR A 285 -10.87 11.13 -30.78
C THR A 285 -12.32 11.06 -31.29
N GLN A 286 -13.23 10.44 -30.54
CA GLN A 286 -14.64 10.26 -30.92
C GLN A 286 -15.56 11.41 -30.48
N GLY A 287 -15.00 12.54 -30.02
CA GLY A 287 -15.79 13.71 -29.60
C GLY A 287 -16.65 13.47 -28.35
N THR A 288 -16.22 12.60 -27.44
CA THR A 288 -16.90 12.44 -26.14
C THR A 288 -16.82 13.73 -25.32
N SER A 289 -17.69 13.87 -24.31
CA SER A 289 -17.70 15.09 -23.50
C SER A 289 -16.38 15.28 -22.75
N VAL A 290 -15.97 16.54 -22.58
CA VAL A 290 -14.76 16.89 -21.84
C VAL A 290 -14.79 16.28 -20.44
N ASP A 291 -15.96 16.22 -19.80
CA ASP A 291 -16.16 15.63 -18.47
C ASP A 291 -15.81 14.14 -18.44
N VAL A 292 -16.18 13.37 -19.47
CA VAL A 292 -15.84 11.94 -19.57
C VAL A 292 -14.33 11.77 -19.72
N ARG A 293 -13.68 12.60 -20.54
CA ARG A 293 -12.23 12.56 -20.69
C ARG A 293 -11.52 12.88 -19.37
N VAL A 294 -11.95 13.94 -18.68
CA VAL A 294 -11.41 14.32 -17.37
C VAL A 294 -11.60 13.20 -16.35
N LEU A 295 -12.75 12.53 -16.36
CA LEU A 295 -13.03 11.42 -15.45
C LEU A 295 -12.16 10.18 -15.75
N LEU A 296 -11.99 9.83 -17.02
CA LEU A 296 -11.13 8.72 -17.45
C LEU A 296 -9.66 8.99 -17.14
N GLU A 297 -9.14 10.17 -17.49
CA GLU A 297 -7.77 10.58 -17.16
C GLU A 297 -7.55 10.67 -15.64
N GLY A 298 -8.56 11.16 -14.91
CA GLY A 298 -8.56 11.18 -13.45
C GLY A 298 -8.53 9.77 -12.85
N TYR A 299 -9.20 8.80 -13.47
CA TYR A 299 -9.14 7.41 -13.02
C TYR A 299 -7.78 6.77 -13.32
N VAL A 300 -7.19 7.01 -14.50
CA VAL A 300 -5.83 6.55 -14.83
C VAL A 300 -4.82 7.08 -13.80
N ARG A 301 -4.87 8.38 -13.51
CA ARG A 301 -4.07 9.01 -12.44
C ARG A 301 -4.29 8.36 -11.08
N ASN A 302 -5.55 8.04 -10.74
CA ASN A 302 -5.88 7.39 -9.48
C ASN A 302 -5.25 5.99 -9.36
N LEU A 303 -5.07 5.26 -10.46
CA LEU A 303 -4.43 3.94 -10.44
C LEU A 303 -2.93 4.04 -10.10
N SER A 304 -2.23 5.05 -10.62
CA SER A 304 -0.78 5.23 -10.40
C SER A 304 -0.45 6.00 -9.13
N ARG A 305 -1.36 6.86 -8.66
CA ARG A 305 -1.18 7.62 -7.43
C ARG A 305 -1.25 6.72 -6.20
N PRO A 306 -0.29 6.77 -5.29
CA PRO A 306 -0.39 6.05 -4.03
C PRO A 306 -1.54 6.58 -3.17
N SER A 307 -2.16 5.67 -2.41
CA SER A 307 -3.04 6.10 -1.34
C SER A 307 -2.75 5.30 -0.08
N ASN A 308 -2.66 6.06 1.01
CA ASN A 308 -2.42 5.60 2.37
C ASN A 308 -3.67 5.73 3.24
N LYS A 309 -4.75 6.28 2.70
CA LYS A 309 -5.99 6.56 3.44
C LYS A 309 -7.17 6.11 2.60
N ASP A 310 -8.04 5.32 3.21
CA ASP A 310 -9.35 4.97 2.67
C ASP A 310 -10.34 5.29 3.79
N GLY A 311 -10.99 6.46 3.70
CA GLY A 311 -11.68 7.07 4.83
C GLY A 311 -10.76 7.35 6.03
N GLU A 312 -11.16 6.88 7.22
CA GLU A 312 -10.39 7.05 8.48
C GLU A 312 -9.29 5.98 8.69
N THR A 313 -9.23 4.95 7.84
CA THR A 313 -8.28 3.84 8.01
C THR A 313 -7.02 4.02 7.18
N VAL A 314 -5.87 3.98 7.84
CA VAL A 314 -4.55 3.92 7.19
C VAL A 314 -4.33 2.50 6.67
N LYS A 315 -4.18 2.35 5.36
CA LYS A 315 -3.87 1.08 4.68
C LYS A 315 -2.50 1.13 4.01
N ASP A 316 -2.01 -0.02 3.56
CA ASP A 316 -0.73 -0.13 2.87
C ASP A 316 -0.67 0.81 1.65
N TYR A 317 0.46 1.50 1.53
CA TYR A 317 0.83 2.27 0.35
C TYR A 317 0.73 1.37 -0.88
N SER A 318 -0.23 1.65 -1.75
CA SER A 318 -0.54 0.78 -2.89
C SER A 318 -0.70 1.57 -4.17
N ILE A 319 0.05 1.15 -5.18
CA ILE A 319 -0.10 1.53 -6.58
C ILE A 319 -0.81 0.37 -7.27
N LEU A 320 -1.82 0.66 -8.09
CA LEU A 320 -2.62 -0.36 -8.78
C LEU A 320 -2.12 -0.62 -10.19
N ALA A 321 -1.77 0.43 -10.93
CA ALA A 321 -1.24 0.36 -12.28
C ALA A 321 -0.54 1.67 -12.65
N ILE A 322 0.41 1.63 -13.59
CA ILE A 322 1.13 2.82 -14.08
C ILE A 322 0.95 2.90 -15.59
N ALA A 323 0.54 4.06 -16.10
CA ALA A 323 0.36 4.25 -17.54
C ALA A 323 1.71 4.31 -18.27
N ASP A 324 1.75 3.83 -19.50
CA ASP A 324 2.98 3.86 -20.33
C ASP A 324 3.56 5.27 -20.48
N SER A 325 2.68 6.28 -20.57
CA SER A 325 3.07 7.68 -20.68
C SER A 325 3.82 8.24 -19.47
N GLU A 326 3.78 7.54 -18.33
CA GLU A 326 4.50 7.87 -17.10
C GLU A 326 5.81 7.06 -16.98
N ASN A 327 5.88 5.87 -17.58
CA ASN A 327 6.92 4.87 -17.29
C ASN A 327 8.34 5.35 -17.65
N ASP A 328 8.52 5.91 -18.85
CA ASP A 328 9.83 6.40 -19.29
C ASP A 328 10.30 7.60 -18.46
N ASP A 329 9.36 8.50 -18.14
CA ASP A 329 9.62 9.66 -17.30
C ASP A 329 10.08 9.23 -15.89
N LEU A 330 9.39 8.26 -15.28
CA LEU A 330 9.73 7.72 -13.96
C LEU A 330 11.12 7.07 -13.95
N LYS A 331 11.47 6.34 -15.02
CA LYS A 331 12.81 5.73 -15.17
C LYS A 331 13.91 6.79 -15.34
N GLU A 332 13.62 7.93 -15.95
CA GLU A 332 14.58 9.04 -16.02
C GLU A 332 14.84 9.63 -14.63
N ILE A 333 13.80 9.88 -13.83
CA ILE A 333 13.96 10.36 -12.44
C ILE A 333 14.79 9.37 -11.63
N PHE A 334 14.54 8.06 -11.75
CA PHE A 334 15.33 7.03 -11.07
C PHE A 334 16.84 7.11 -11.36
N ARG A 335 17.20 7.47 -12.60
CA ARG A 335 18.60 7.58 -13.04
C ARG A 335 19.26 8.89 -12.62
N SER A 336 18.51 9.85 -12.08
CA SER A 336 19.08 11.14 -11.69
C SER A 336 19.95 11.01 -10.44
N ASP A 337 21.09 11.70 -10.44
CA ASP A 337 22.01 11.76 -9.30
C ASP A 337 21.30 12.28 -8.04
N ALA A 338 20.41 13.28 -8.20
CA ALA A 338 19.64 13.86 -7.11
C ALA A 338 18.77 12.81 -6.39
N PHE A 339 18.02 12.01 -7.15
CA PHE A 339 17.18 10.96 -6.59
C PHE A 339 18.01 9.89 -5.88
N GLN A 340 19.08 9.40 -6.53
CA GLN A 340 19.90 8.32 -5.96
C GLN A 340 20.66 8.79 -4.70
N THR A 341 21.17 10.02 -4.72
CA THR A 341 21.84 10.62 -3.55
C THR A 341 20.87 10.77 -2.38
N ALA A 342 19.65 11.24 -2.63
CA ALA A 342 18.61 11.30 -1.60
C ALA A 342 18.24 9.91 -1.08
N LEU A 343 18.00 8.93 -1.95
CA LEU A 343 17.69 7.56 -1.55
C LEU A 343 18.78 6.96 -0.65
N CYS A 344 20.04 7.14 -1.01
CA CYS A 344 21.19 6.66 -0.23
C CYS A 344 21.31 7.35 1.14
N ALA A 345 21.04 8.67 1.20
CA ALA A 345 21.10 9.41 2.46
C ALA A 345 19.98 9.03 3.43
N ILE A 346 18.75 8.83 2.93
CA ILE A 346 17.57 8.59 3.78
C ILE A 346 17.40 7.10 4.12
N TYR A 347 17.69 6.22 3.18
CA TYR A 347 17.49 4.77 3.33
C TYR A 347 18.75 3.98 2.94
N PRO A 348 19.90 4.17 3.60
CA PRO A 348 21.18 3.60 3.17
C PRO A 348 21.16 2.06 3.06
N LYS A 349 20.43 1.38 3.95
CA LYS A 349 20.31 -0.09 3.94
C LYS A 349 19.51 -0.58 2.74
N GLU A 350 18.35 0.01 2.51
CA GLU A 350 17.49 -0.33 1.37
C GLU A 350 18.14 0.10 0.05
N ALA A 351 18.76 1.27 0.00
CA ALA A 351 19.50 1.78 -1.16
C ALA A 351 20.62 0.82 -1.59
N LYS A 352 21.41 0.31 -0.64
CA LYS A 352 22.45 -0.70 -0.92
C LYS A 352 21.87 -1.95 -1.57
N SER A 353 20.70 -2.40 -1.12
CA SER A 353 19.98 -3.54 -1.71
C SER A 353 19.39 -3.25 -3.09
N LEU A 354 18.96 -2.01 -3.34
CA LEU A 354 18.27 -1.63 -4.59
C LEU A 354 19.24 -1.26 -5.71
N LEU A 355 20.31 -0.53 -5.37
CA LEU A 355 21.29 0.03 -6.31
C LEU A 355 22.54 -0.85 -6.48
N GLU A 356 22.73 -1.85 -5.63
CA GLU A 356 23.88 -2.77 -5.66
C GLU A 356 25.24 -2.04 -5.66
N THR A 357 25.29 -0.85 -5.07
CA THR A 357 26.48 0.01 -5.01
C THR A 357 26.85 0.33 -3.57
N ASP A 358 28.15 0.32 -3.27
CA ASP A 358 28.66 0.79 -1.99
C ASP A 358 28.71 2.32 -2.00
N PHE A 359 27.82 2.94 -1.22
CA PHE A 359 27.81 4.38 -1.01
C PHE A 359 28.48 4.73 0.32
N HIS A 360 29.21 5.84 0.31
CA HIS A 360 29.68 6.49 1.54
C HIS A 360 28.52 7.26 2.18
N GLU A 361 28.41 7.22 3.51
CA GLU A 361 27.44 8.03 4.25
C GLU A 361 27.65 9.51 3.93
N VAL A 362 26.59 10.17 3.47
CA VAL A 362 26.59 11.60 3.19
C VAL A 362 26.10 12.30 4.46
N GLU A 363 27.01 12.56 5.40
CA GLU A 363 26.69 13.35 6.62
C GLU A 363 26.46 14.83 6.31
N GLU A 364 27.10 15.35 5.24
CA GLU A 364 26.99 16.75 4.85
C GLU A 364 25.64 17.01 4.17
N GLN A 365 24.90 18.03 4.61
CA GLN A 365 23.60 18.45 4.04
C GLN A 365 22.45 17.42 4.17
N GLN A 366 22.54 16.48 5.11
CA GLN A 366 21.50 15.47 5.36
C GLN A 366 20.10 16.07 5.54
N THR A 367 19.97 17.17 6.28
CA THR A 367 18.69 17.89 6.46
C THR A 367 18.11 18.39 5.13
N MET A 368 18.94 18.84 4.18
CA MET A 368 18.47 19.29 2.87
C MET A 368 17.96 18.11 2.04
N LEU A 369 18.66 16.97 2.08
CA LEU A 369 18.23 15.74 1.39
C LEU A 369 16.94 15.17 2.00
N GLU A 370 16.78 15.26 3.33
CA GLU A 370 15.53 14.91 4.02
C GLU A 370 14.37 15.79 3.56
N GLN A 371 14.56 17.12 3.54
CA GLN A 371 13.55 18.05 3.04
C GLN A 371 13.21 17.79 1.58
N PHE A 372 14.22 17.57 0.74
CA PHE A 372 14.05 17.24 -0.66
C PHE A 372 13.26 15.94 -0.86
N TRP A 373 13.59 14.88 -0.11
CA TRP A 373 12.84 13.62 -0.14
C TRP A 373 11.39 13.84 0.30
N ASN A 374 11.16 14.54 1.42
CA ASN A 374 9.82 14.76 1.97
C ASN A 374 8.91 15.55 1.04
N VAL A 375 9.43 16.57 0.37
CA VAL A 375 8.67 17.35 -0.64
C VAL A 375 8.28 16.51 -1.85
N ASN A 376 9.07 15.47 -2.17
CA ASN A 376 8.88 14.62 -3.34
C ASN A 376 8.47 13.18 -2.98
N GLU A 377 8.00 12.95 -1.75
CA GLU A 377 7.91 11.60 -1.18
C GLU A 377 7.04 10.66 -2.02
N ASP A 378 5.85 11.11 -2.41
CA ASP A 378 4.92 10.32 -3.24
C ASP A 378 5.53 9.99 -4.61
N LEU A 379 6.12 10.98 -5.29
CA LEU A 379 6.77 10.79 -6.58
C LEU A 379 7.92 9.78 -6.46
N PHE A 380 8.78 9.92 -5.46
CA PHE A 380 9.96 9.06 -5.28
C PHE A 380 9.59 7.63 -4.94
N LYS A 381 8.55 7.44 -4.14
CA LYS A 381 8.02 6.11 -3.86
C LYS A 381 7.40 5.47 -5.11
N ILE A 382 6.74 6.24 -5.99
CA ILE A 382 6.26 5.74 -7.29
C ILE A 382 7.43 5.37 -8.21
N VAL A 383 8.48 6.19 -8.24
CA VAL A 383 9.71 5.91 -9.01
C VAL A 383 10.33 4.57 -8.58
N LEU A 384 10.46 4.34 -7.27
CA LEU A 384 10.94 3.06 -6.74
C LEU A 384 10.04 1.88 -7.11
N TYR A 385 8.72 2.02 -6.91
CA TYR A 385 7.77 0.97 -7.27
C TYR A 385 7.85 0.64 -8.76
N ASN A 386 7.83 1.65 -9.64
CA ASN A 386 7.87 1.43 -11.09
C ASN A 386 9.15 0.73 -11.53
N GLN A 387 10.29 1.08 -10.93
CA GLN A 387 11.58 0.50 -11.29
C GLN A 387 11.71 -0.97 -10.88
N PHE A 388 11.06 -1.38 -9.79
CA PHE A 388 11.27 -2.69 -9.17
C PHE A 388 10.02 -3.58 -9.12
N LYS A 389 8.86 -3.16 -9.65
CA LYS A 389 7.59 -3.90 -9.55
C LYS A 389 7.65 -5.37 -10.02
N ASP A 390 8.58 -5.68 -10.92
CA ASP A 390 8.77 -7.02 -11.48
C ASP A 390 9.87 -7.84 -10.77
N ASP A 391 10.57 -7.25 -9.78
CA ASP A 391 11.62 -7.89 -8.98
C ASP A 391 11.13 -8.14 -7.54
N GLU A 392 10.69 -9.37 -7.26
CA GLU A 392 10.11 -9.75 -5.97
C GLU A 392 11.06 -9.53 -4.79
N GLU A 393 12.38 -9.69 -5.00
CA GLU A 393 13.36 -9.52 -3.93
C GLU A 393 13.57 -8.05 -3.61
N LYS A 394 13.79 -7.22 -4.64
CA LYS A 394 13.94 -5.76 -4.48
C LYS A 394 12.66 -5.11 -3.99
N MET A 395 11.49 -5.63 -4.35
CA MET A 395 10.21 -5.15 -3.83
C MET A 395 10.07 -5.27 -2.32
N LYS A 396 10.78 -6.18 -1.65
CA LYS A 396 10.80 -6.22 -0.17
C LYS A 396 11.49 -4.99 0.41
N SER A 397 12.54 -4.50 -0.25
CA SER A 397 13.23 -3.26 0.13
C SER A 397 12.36 -2.04 -0.17
N VAL A 398 11.73 -1.99 -1.35
CA VAL A 398 10.74 -0.95 -1.67
C VAL A 398 9.64 -0.92 -0.61
N GLN A 399 9.02 -2.07 -0.29
CA GLN A 399 7.98 -2.19 0.74
C GLN A 399 8.39 -1.62 2.10
N ARG A 400 9.67 -1.71 2.50
CA ARG A 400 10.15 -1.09 3.75
C ARG A 400 10.19 0.44 3.69
N ILE A 401 10.49 1.00 2.53
CA ILE A 401 10.49 2.45 2.27
C ILE A 401 9.06 2.99 2.20
N VAL A 402 8.15 2.28 1.50
CA VAL A 402 6.77 2.74 1.29
C VAL A 402 5.84 2.49 2.47
N LYS A 403 6.13 1.51 3.34
CA LYS A 403 5.33 1.29 4.55
C LYS A 403 5.39 2.53 5.43
N ILE A 404 4.23 3.13 5.69
CA ILE A 404 4.11 4.11 6.76
C ILE A 404 4.43 3.40 8.06
N SER A 405 5.55 3.78 8.65
CA SER A 405 5.83 3.48 10.03
C SER A 405 4.74 4.14 10.89
N ASN A 406 3.75 3.37 11.34
CA ASN A 406 2.92 3.76 12.50
C ASN A 406 3.75 3.86 13.80
N ARG A 407 5.05 3.54 13.75
CA ARG A 407 5.97 3.83 14.85
C ARG A 407 6.29 5.31 14.83
N ASP A 408 5.71 5.97 15.82
CA ASP A 408 6.13 7.27 16.28
C ASP A 408 7.58 7.19 16.79
N ASN A 409 8.52 7.56 15.92
CA ASN A 409 9.95 7.62 16.23
C ASN A 409 10.36 8.97 16.85
N THR A 410 9.39 9.84 17.13
CA THR A 410 9.63 11.13 17.78
C THR A 410 10.39 10.91 19.08
N ARG A 411 11.42 11.71 19.27
CA ARG A 411 12.24 11.67 20.48
C ARG A 411 11.92 12.86 21.37
N TYR A 412 12.07 12.67 22.68
CA TYR A 412 11.63 13.64 23.66
C TYR A 412 12.73 13.92 24.68
N LEU A 413 12.87 15.19 25.05
CA LEU A 413 13.64 15.63 26.20
C LEU A 413 12.68 15.87 27.37
N VAL A 414 13.02 15.32 28.53
CA VAL A 414 12.23 15.43 29.76
C VAL A 414 13.07 16.12 30.81
N GLY A 415 12.58 17.23 31.36
CA GLY A 415 13.30 18.06 32.32
C GLY A 415 12.42 18.54 33.45
N ILE A 416 13.04 18.88 34.58
CA ILE A 416 12.35 19.48 35.73
C ILE A 416 12.26 21.00 35.57
N GLU A 417 13.22 21.59 34.85
CA GLU A 417 13.29 23.00 34.50
C GLU A 417 14.15 23.14 33.23
N HIS A 418 14.05 24.30 32.54
CA HIS A 418 14.81 24.54 31.31
C HIS A 418 16.31 24.36 31.55
N GLY A 419 16.95 23.47 30.78
CA GLY A 419 18.38 23.18 30.88
C GLY A 419 18.76 22.09 31.88
N LYS A 420 17.81 21.52 32.64
CA LYS A 420 18.05 20.40 33.57
C LYS A 420 17.28 19.15 33.15
N TRP A 421 17.89 18.40 32.22
CA TRP A 421 17.32 17.22 31.59
C TRP A 421 17.58 15.95 32.41
N LEU A 422 16.58 15.06 32.48
CA LEU A 422 16.66 13.76 33.15
C LEU A 422 17.11 12.63 32.21
N ASN A 423 17.23 12.93 30.93
CA ASN A 423 17.67 12.01 29.89
C ASN A 423 19.10 11.49 30.14
N VAL A 424 19.32 10.18 29.92
CA VAL A 424 20.65 9.55 30.07
C VAL A 424 21.63 10.21 29.09
N ASN A 425 22.67 10.86 29.63
CA ASN A 425 23.67 11.62 28.87
C ASN A 425 23.09 12.69 27.93
N GLY A 426 21.92 13.27 28.28
CA GLY A 426 21.24 14.26 27.45
C GLY A 426 20.65 13.72 26.14
N LYS A 427 20.61 12.39 25.96
CA LYS A 427 20.09 11.78 24.73
C LYS A 427 18.56 11.79 24.69
N PRO A 428 17.94 12.26 23.60
CA PRO A 428 16.50 12.22 23.44
C PRO A 428 15.90 10.81 23.63
N ALA A 429 14.85 10.73 24.45
CA ALA A 429 14.19 9.50 24.87
C ALA A 429 13.10 9.09 23.86
N SER A 430 12.80 7.79 23.75
CA SER A 430 11.59 7.35 23.06
C SER A 430 10.34 7.78 23.83
N LYS A 431 9.15 7.65 23.25
CA LYS A 431 7.89 7.93 23.95
C LYS A 431 7.71 7.15 25.27
N SER A 432 7.91 5.83 25.23
CA SER A 432 7.82 4.98 26.43
C SER A 432 8.87 5.34 27.47
N GLU A 433 10.07 5.67 27.01
CA GLU A 433 11.19 6.08 27.86
C GLU A 433 10.94 7.44 28.51
N ALA A 434 10.42 8.40 27.74
CA ALA A 434 10.06 9.73 28.22
C ALA A 434 8.93 9.65 29.26
N SER A 435 7.96 8.75 29.06
CA SER A 435 6.91 8.48 30.04
C SER A 435 7.51 8.00 31.36
N PHE A 436 8.44 7.05 31.32
CA PHE A 436 9.17 6.59 32.50
C PHE A 436 9.93 7.73 33.19
N LEU A 437 10.63 8.58 32.42
CA LEU A 437 11.36 9.72 32.99
C LEU A 437 10.44 10.72 33.69
N ILE A 438 9.24 10.98 33.16
CA ILE A 438 8.22 11.84 33.80
C ILE A 438 7.83 11.24 35.16
N PHE A 439 7.53 9.94 35.21
CA PHE A 439 7.13 9.28 36.45
C PHE A 439 8.28 9.22 37.47
N LYS A 440 9.50 8.97 37.01
CA LYS A 440 10.70 9.00 37.85
C LYS A 440 10.91 10.40 38.45
N ALA A 441 10.76 11.45 37.65
CA ALA A 441 10.86 12.84 38.11
C ALA A 441 9.85 13.14 39.22
N PHE A 442 8.61 12.66 39.05
CA PHE A 442 7.57 12.79 40.05
C PHE A 442 7.93 12.08 41.36
N CYS A 443 8.39 10.83 41.30
CA CYS A 443 8.79 10.07 42.49
C CYS A 443 9.93 10.77 43.26
N GLU A 444 10.92 11.30 42.53
CA GLU A 444 12.03 12.06 43.12
C GLU A 444 11.55 13.36 43.78
N LYS A 445 10.70 14.14 43.11
CA LYS A 445 10.12 15.37 43.65
C LYS A 445 9.28 15.09 44.89
N TRP A 446 8.41 14.09 44.85
CA TRP A 446 7.56 13.71 45.98
C TRP A 446 8.39 13.32 47.21
N HIS A 447 9.46 12.54 47.01
CA HIS A 447 10.36 12.14 48.11
C HIS A 447 11.12 13.33 48.71
N GLN A 448 11.51 14.33 47.91
CA GLN A 448 12.10 15.56 48.43
C GLN A 448 11.14 16.32 49.34
N GLU A 449 9.85 16.35 48.99
CA GLU A 449 8.79 16.99 49.78
C GLU A 449 8.40 16.14 51.01
N HIS A 450 8.54 14.81 50.93
CA HIS A 450 8.15 13.83 51.95
C HIS A 450 9.28 12.84 52.28
N PRO A 451 10.40 13.29 52.87
CA PRO A 451 11.63 12.48 52.99
C PRO A 451 11.49 11.26 53.90
N ASN A 452 10.52 11.25 54.80
CA ASN A 452 10.29 10.16 55.76
C ASN A 452 9.18 9.18 55.34
N GLU A 453 8.57 9.41 54.18
CA GLU A 453 7.46 8.59 53.69
C GLU A 453 7.86 7.85 52.40
N LYS A 454 7.20 6.72 52.14
CA LYS A 454 7.34 6.01 50.85
C LYS A 454 6.10 6.25 50.01
N LEU A 455 6.32 6.55 48.74
CA LEU A 455 5.24 6.79 47.79
C LEU A 455 4.47 5.49 47.55
N THR A 456 3.15 5.53 47.66
CA THR A 456 2.28 4.38 47.39
C THR A 456 1.76 4.42 45.95
N ILE A 457 1.39 3.25 45.43
CA ILE A 457 0.83 3.14 44.08
C ILE A 457 -0.48 3.92 43.90
N ASP A 458 -1.29 4.01 44.96
CA ASP A 458 -2.57 4.74 44.90
C ASP A 458 -2.35 6.24 44.72
N ILE A 459 -1.31 6.81 45.33
CA ILE A 459 -0.96 8.22 45.13
C ILE A 459 -0.55 8.45 43.67
N LEU A 460 0.27 7.56 43.09
CA LEU A 460 0.63 7.63 41.66
C LEU A 460 -0.59 7.54 40.74
N ARG A 461 -1.51 6.61 41.02
CA ARG A 461 -2.73 6.43 40.21
C ARG A 461 -3.67 7.61 40.31
N ASN A 462 -3.79 8.22 41.49
CA ASN A 462 -4.59 9.41 41.70
C ASN A 462 -3.96 10.62 41.00
N GLU A 463 -2.64 10.78 41.10
CA GLU A 463 -1.95 11.90 40.45
C GLU A 463 -2.01 11.76 38.93
N PHE A 464 -1.71 10.59 38.37
CA PHE A 464 -1.79 10.32 36.93
C PHE A 464 -3.06 9.57 36.57
N SER A 465 -4.22 10.12 36.96
CA SER A 465 -5.52 9.62 36.55
C SER A 465 -5.80 10.02 35.09
N ILE A 466 -5.09 9.38 34.16
CA ILE A 466 -5.34 9.52 32.72
C ILE A 466 -6.13 8.32 32.21
N ASP A 467 -7.13 8.59 31.37
CA ASP A 467 -7.89 7.55 30.71
C ASP A 467 -7.02 6.84 29.68
N LEU A 468 -6.80 5.54 29.87
CA LEU A 468 -6.07 4.71 28.91
C LEU A 468 -6.96 4.33 27.73
N ASN A 469 -6.37 4.31 26.53
CA ASN A 469 -7.06 3.84 25.35
C ASN A 469 -7.52 2.37 25.49
N SER A 470 -8.62 2.03 24.81
CA SER A 470 -9.18 0.66 24.79
C SER A 470 -8.19 -0.41 24.32
N TYR A 471 -7.12 -0.03 23.61
CA TYR A 471 -5.98 -0.90 23.33
C TYR A 471 -5.43 -1.58 24.58
N TYR A 472 -5.24 -0.84 25.68
CA TYR A 472 -4.74 -1.36 26.95
C TYR A 472 -5.80 -2.19 27.68
N HIS A 473 -7.07 -1.78 27.61
CA HIS A 473 -8.19 -2.53 28.18
C HIS A 473 -8.35 -3.93 27.54
N ASN A 474 -8.09 -4.07 26.24
CA ASN A 474 -8.09 -5.37 25.56
C ASN A 474 -6.94 -6.29 26.00
N ARG A 475 -5.88 -5.72 26.59
CA ARG A 475 -4.81 -6.44 27.27
C ARG A 475 -5.02 -6.50 28.78
N TRP A 476 -6.22 -6.10 29.22
CA TRP A 476 -6.67 -6.16 30.60
C TRP A 476 -5.89 -5.24 31.56
N LEU A 477 -5.20 -4.23 31.03
CA LEU A 477 -4.55 -3.18 31.81
C LEU A 477 -5.52 -1.99 31.95
N SER A 478 -5.99 -1.73 33.17
CA SER A 478 -6.89 -0.63 33.54
C SER A 478 -6.18 0.57 34.18
N PHE A 479 -4.92 0.44 34.56
CA PHE A 479 -4.13 1.50 35.20
C PHE A 479 -2.75 1.65 34.56
N LEU A 480 -2.10 2.79 34.78
CA LEU A 480 -0.72 3.02 34.34
C LEU A 480 0.33 2.27 35.15
N PHE A 481 0.03 1.97 36.41
CA PHE A 481 0.99 1.43 37.36
C PHE A 481 0.46 0.16 38.01
N TYR A 482 1.36 -0.79 38.24
CA TYR A 482 1.08 -2.06 38.91
C TYR A 482 2.20 -2.41 39.89
N ASP A 483 1.85 -2.89 41.07
CA ASP A 483 2.78 -3.52 42.01
C ASP A 483 2.78 -5.03 41.72
N PHE A 484 3.96 -5.57 41.42
CA PHE A 484 4.12 -6.96 40.98
C PHE A 484 4.40 -7.92 42.14
N ASN A 485 4.50 -7.41 43.37
CA ASN A 485 4.56 -8.24 44.57
C ASN A 485 3.17 -8.54 45.15
N ASP A 486 2.13 -7.85 44.69
CA ASP A 486 0.75 -8.10 45.05
C ASP A 486 0.08 -9.03 44.02
N GLU A 487 -0.81 -9.94 44.44
CA GLU A 487 -1.61 -10.75 43.51
C GLU A 487 -2.55 -9.82 42.69
N VAL A 488 -2.15 -9.46 41.48
CA VAL A 488 -2.99 -8.65 40.59
C VAL A 488 -4.07 -9.55 39.98
N THR A 489 -5.29 -9.49 40.50
CA THR A 489 -6.45 -10.15 39.89
C THR A 489 -7.03 -9.26 38.80
N VAL A 490 -6.99 -9.73 37.55
CA VAL A 490 -7.57 -9.02 36.41
C VAL A 490 -8.93 -9.62 36.07
N ASP A 491 -9.99 -8.81 36.04
CA ASP A 491 -11.36 -9.28 35.82
C ASP A 491 -11.62 -9.52 34.32
N VAL A 492 -11.64 -10.80 33.91
CA VAL A 492 -11.88 -11.20 32.52
C VAL A 492 -13.35 -11.53 32.31
N LYS A 493 -14.13 -10.58 31.76
CA LYS A 493 -15.45 -10.89 31.22
C LYS A 493 -15.33 -11.48 29.82
N GLY A 494 -15.31 -12.82 29.76
CA GLY A 494 -15.58 -13.56 28.53
C GLY A 494 -14.68 -14.77 28.31
N ASN A 495 -15.17 -15.94 28.76
CA ASN A 495 -14.75 -17.29 28.38
C ASN A 495 -13.32 -17.73 28.71
N LYS A 496 -13.24 -18.51 29.80
CA LYS A 496 -12.29 -19.61 30.05
C LYS A 496 -10.79 -19.28 29.94
N HIS A 497 -10.26 -18.56 30.93
CA HIS A 497 -8.98 -18.89 31.59
C HIS A 497 -9.02 -18.27 33.00
N TYR A 498 -8.94 -19.10 34.04
CA TYR A 498 -8.74 -18.63 35.41
C TYR A 498 -7.26 -18.28 35.58
N GLY A 499 -6.98 -17.02 35.91
CA GLY A 499 -5.69 -16.52 36.38
C GLY A 499 -4.63 -16.32 35.29
N THR A 500 -4.41 -15.08 34.86
CA THR A 500 -3.10 -14.69 34.33
C THR A 500 -2.42 -13.89 35.43
N GLU A 501 -1.56 -14.55 36.19
CA GLU A 501 -0.63 -13.87 37.08
C GLU A 501 0.31 -13.06 36.17
N ILE A 502 0.42 -11.75 36.40
CA ILE A 502 1.43 -10.95 35.68
C ILE A 502 2.78 -11.26 36.33
N CYS A 503 3.35 -12.42 36.01
CA CYS A 503 4.64 -12.86 36.51
C CYS A 503 5.77 -12.42 35.57
N LYS A 504 6.97 -12.19 36.13
CA LYS A 504 8.20 -11.90 35.37
C LYS A 504 8.48 -12.94 34.26
N GLU A 505 7.97 -14.16 34.43
CA GLU A 505 8.13 -15.28 33.51
C GLU A 505 7.23 -15.18 32.27
N ASN A 506 6.13 -14.41 32.34
CA ASN A 506 5.18 -14.27 31.22
C ASN A 506 5.66 -13.36 30.08
N ASN A 507 6.88 -12.81 30.19
CA ASN A 507 7.53 -12.05 29.13
C ASN A 507 6.58 -11.01 28.51
N ASP A 508 5.85 -10.26 29.34
CA ASP A 508 4.91 -9.24 28.87
C ASP A 508 5.69 -8.03 28.33
N TRP A 509 5.51 -7.74 27.04
CA TRP A 509 6.30 -6.73 26.33
C TRP A 509 5.87 -5.31 26.71
N ASP A 510 4.73 -5.15 27.39
CA ASP A 510 4.18 -3.86 27.82
C ASP A 510 4.86 -3.27 29.05
N PHE A 511 5.74 -4.02 29.75
CA PHE A 511 6.53 -3.52 30.88
C PHE A 511 8.04 -3.57 30.61
N TYR A 512 8.79 -2.71 31.29
CA TYR A 512 10.24 -2.84 31.36
C TYR A 512 10.63 -3.69 32.57
N TRP A 513 11.38 -4.77 32.32
CA TRP A 513 11.75 -5.74 33.34
C TRP A 513 13.15 -5.53 33.93
N ASP A 514 13.97 -4.69 33.30
CA ASP A 514 15.30 -4.35 33.80
C ASP A 514 15.24 -3.44 35.04
N ASP A 515 16.33 -3.39 35.80
CA ASP A 515 16.43 -2.60 37.02
C ASP A 515 16.54 -1.10 36.76
N ALA A 516 16.92 -0.67 35.55
CA ALA A 516 17.04 0.74 35.20
C ALA A 516 15.66 1.43 35.10
N HIS A 517 14.62 0.66 34.79
CA HIS A 517 13.23 1.14 34.67
C HIS A 517 12.37 0.89 35.92
N LYS A 518 12.98 0.83 37.11
CA LYS A 518 12.24 0.78 38.39
C LYS A 518 11.89 2.20 38.82
N LEU A 519 10.66 2.41 39.27
CA LEU A 519 10.28 3.69 39.88
C LEU A 519 10.91 3.78 41.27
N PRO A 520 11.72 4.83 41.55
CA PRO A 520 12.41 4.95 42.83
C PRO A 520 11.45 5.38 43.93
N TYR A 521 11.84 5.18 45.19
CA TYR A 521 11.11 5.63 46.40
C TYR A 521 9.68 5.07 46.59
N MET A 522 9.31 4.06 45.81
CA MET A 522 8.02 3.38 45.90
C MET A 522 7.98 2.35 47.05
N LYS A 523 6.80 2.17 47.64
CA LYS A 523 6.45 0.98 48.43
C LYS A 523 6.01 -0.12 47.46
N GLY A 524 6.82 -1.17 47.28
CA GLY A 524 6.53 -2.29 46.36
C GLY A 524 7.52 -2.44 45.21
N ASP A 525 7.30 -3.41 44.31
CA ASP A 525 8.01 -3.51 43.00
C ASP A 525 7.09 -2.92 41.93
N VAL A 526 6.89 -1.61 41.99
CA VAL A 526 5.95 -0.89 41.12
C VAL A 526 6.60 -0.55 39.78
N ARG A 527 5.91 -0.91 38.68
CA ARG A 527 6.30 -0.58 37.31
C ARG A 527 5.19 0.18 36.59
N ASN A 528 5.58 1.02 35.63
CA ASN A 528 4.65 1.66 34.72
C ASN A 528 4.52 0.86 33.41
N VAL A 529 3.35 0.97 32.79
CA VAL A 529 3.08 0.47 31.45
C VAL A 529 3.85 1.31 30.41
N LYS A 530 4.39 0.66 29.37
CA LYS A 530 5.00 1.31 28.20
C LYS A 530 3.92 2.02 27.38
N MET A 531 4.11 3.32 27.15
CA MET A 531 3.18 4.13 26.35
C MET A 531 3.46 3.99 24.85
N TRP A 532 2.61 3.21 24.17
CA TRP A 532 2.67 2.95 22.74
C TRP A 532 1.81 3.93 21.93
N ARG A 533 0.70 4.40 22.49
CA ARG A 533 -0.27 5.26 21.79
C ARG A 533 0.11 6.73 21.94
N LYS A 534 0.02 7.47 20.84
CA LYS A 534 0.38 8.89 20.81
C LYS A 534 -0.57 9.73 21.68
N ASN A 535 -1.89 9.57 21.51
CA ASN A 535 -2.88 10.33 22.28
C ASN A 535 -2.72 10.16 23.80
N ASP A 536 -2.47 8.94 24.28
CA ASP A 536 -2.30 8.68 25.72
C ASP A 536 -1.03 9.38 26.26
N PHE A 537 0.02 9.43 25.45
CA PHE A 537 1.24 10.16 25.80
C PHE A 537 1.07 11.68 25.70
N ASP A 538 0.31 12.18 24.74
CA ASP A 538 0.00 13.61 24.64
C ASP A 538 -0.79 14.06 25.89
N ASN A 539 -1.74 13.25 26.37
CA ASN A 539 -2.41 13.48 27.65
C ASN A 539 -1.44 13.48 28.83
N LEU A 540 -0.47 12.56 28.84
CA LEU A 540 0.59 12.54 29.86
C LEU A 540 1.47 13.80 29.80
N LYS A 541 1.79 14.30 28.60
CA LYS A 541 2.59 15.53 28.44
C LYS A 541 1.89 16.73 29.04
N GLU A 542 0.59 16.91 28.78
CA GLU A 542 -0.20 17.98 29.38
C GLU A 542 -0.21 17.85 30.91
N LYS A 543 -0.44 16.64 31.43
CA LYS A 543 -0.38 16.40 32.87
C LYS A 543 1.01 16.65 33.47
N ALA A 544 2.08 16.28 32.77
CA ALA A 544 3.44 16.54 33.21
C ALA A 544 3.71 18.05 33.31
N LYS A 545 3.20 18.83 32.35
CA LYS A 545 3.27 20.30 32.35
C LYS A 545 2.53 20.90 33.55
N ASP A 546 1.34 20.38 33.89
CA ASP A 546 0.58 20.83 35.06
C ASP A 546 1.34 20.60 36.39
N ILE A 547 2.13 19.52 36.47
CA ILE A 547 2.96 19.19 37.64
C ILE A 547 4.29 19.98 37.66
N GLY A 548 4.57 20.73 36.60
CA GLY A 548 5.75 21.58 36.45
C GLY A 548 6.95 20.91 35.78
N PHE A 549 6.73 19.85 35.00
CA PHE A 549 7.77 19.21 34.19
C PHE A 549 7.72 19.68 32.73
N ILE A 550 8.86 19.64 32.06
CA ILE A 550 9.01 20.05 30.67
C ILE A 550 9.22 18.81 29.81
N VAL A 551 8.41 18.67 28.77
CA VAL A 551 8.53 17.57 27.79
C VAL A 551 8.53 18.15 26.37
N ILE A 552 9.71 18.21 25.75
CA ILE A 552 9.89 18.81 24.42
C ILE A 552 10.19 17.72 23.40
N SER A 553 9.54 17.76 22.24
CA SER A 553 9.90 16.93 21.09
C SER A 553 11.18 17.45 20.45
N THR A 554 12.06 16.59 19.96
CA THR A 554 13.25 17.03 19.21
C THR A 554 12.92 17.79 17.94
N ALA A 555 11.71 17.62 17.40
CA ALA A 555 11.23 18.40 16.26
C ALA A 555 10.93 19.86 16.64
N ASP A 556 10.60 20.12 17.91
CA ASP A 556 10.15 21.42 18.41
C ASP A 556 11.32 22.24 19.00
N LEU A 557 12.55 21.71 18.99
CA LEU A 557 13.75 22.38 19.55
C LEU A 557 14.25 23.58 18.71
N ASN A 558 13.67 23.81 17.54
CA ASN A 558 14.02 24.91 16.64
C ASN A 558 13.07 26.13 16.77
N GLU A 559 12.04 26.05 17.61
CA GLU A 559 11.20 27.17 18.06
C GLU A 559 11.60 27.60 19.48
#